data_AF-A0A2D5G715-F1
#
_entry.id   AF-A0A2D5G715-F1
#
_cell.length_a   1.000
_cell.length_b   1.000
_cell.length_c   1.000
_cell.angle_alpha   90.00
_cell.angle_beta   90.00
_cell.angle_gamma   90.00
#
_symmetry.space_group_name_H-M   'P 1'
#
loop_
_entity.id
_entity.type
_entity.pdbx_description
1 polymer ?
#
loop_
_entity_poly.entity_id
_entity_poly.type
_entity_poly.pdbx_seq_one_letter_code
_entity_poly.pdbx_strand_id
1 'polypeptide(L)'
;EGTCFLQRLVGLERALEVVALNVWISEKQALNWELVNRVGPLEKLAAETPSWASRLAERSNHAFTTVKQLLNESWNTQVKTQLEHERQGLVRTVTHYDGQEGLSAFLQKRSSRFA
;
A
#
# COMPACT_ATOMS: atom_id res chain seq x y z
N GLU A 1 15.43 0.17 -11.66
CA GLU A 1 16.05 1.24 -10.85
C GLU A 1 16.04 0.87 -9.36
N GLY A 2 16.96 0.00 -8.91
CA GLY A 2 17.04 -0.41 -7.50
C GLY A 2 17.48 0.72 -6.56
N THR A 3 18.28 1.66 -7.08
CA THR A 3 18.82 2.81 -6.34
C THR A 3 17.74 3.78 -5.85
N CYS A 4 16.67 3.99 -6.62
CA CYS A 4 15.59 4.92 -6.25
C CYS A 4 14.65 4.33 -5.19
N PHE A 5 14.25 3.07 -5.34
CA PHE A 5 13.26 2.44 -4.45
C PHE A 5 13.89 1.83 -3.20
N LEU A 6 15.07 1.21 -3.29
CA LEU A 6 15.70 0.54 -2.15
C LEU A 6 15.96 1.53 -1.01
N GLN A 7 16.56 2.69 -1.31
CA GLN A 7 16.81 3.72 -0.30
C GLN A 7 15.53 4.22 0.39
N ARG A 8 14.40 4.26 -0.34
CA ARG A 8 13.11 4.71 0.21
C ARG A 8 12.46 3.66 1.10
N LEU A 9 12.74 2.38 0.83
CA LEU A 9 12.22 1.26 1.61
C LEU A 9 13.05 1.00 2.86
N VAL A 10 14.38 0.93 2.72
CA VAL A 10 15.28 0.46 3.81
C VAL A 10 16.17 1.56 4.39
N GLY A 11 16.11 2.79 3.88
CA GLY A 11 16.99 3.89 4.26
C GLY A 11 18.32 3.92 3.48
N LEU A 12 19.00 5.06 3.51
CA LEU A 12 20.23 5.29 2.74
C LEU A 12 21.38 4.36 3.15
N GLU A 13 21.59 4.19 4.46
CA GLU A 13 22.73 3.42 4.99
C GLU A 13 22.68 1.95 4.54
N ARG A 14 21.54 1.30 4.75
CA ARG A 14 21.32 -0.10 4.34
C ARG A 14 21.33 -0.24 2.82
N ALA A 15 20.78 0.72 2.10
CA ALA A 15 20.83 0.69 0.63
C ALA A 15 22.27 0.80 0.11
N LEU A 16 23.10 1.66 0.72
CA LEU A 16 24.52 1.76 0.37
C LEU A 16 25.28 0.47 0.70
N GLU A 17 25.04 -0.14 1.85
CA GLU A 17 25.65 -1.42 2.22
C GLU A 17 25.33 -2.50 1.16
N VAL A 18 24.05 -2.67 0.82
CA VAL A 18 23.60 -3.67 -0.17
C VAL A 18 24.23 -3.39 -1.54
N VAL A 19 24.20 -2.14 -2.01
CA VAL A 19 24.67 -1.79 -3.37
C VAL A 19 26.20 -1.82 -3.46
N ALA A 20 26.92 -1.31 -2.46
CA ALA A 20 28.38 -1.19 -2.49
C ALA A 20 29.08 -2.53 -2.22
N LEU A 21 28.53 -3.35 -1.32
CA LEU A 21 29.14 -4.61 -0.89
C LEU A 21 28.46 -5.84 -1.51
N ASN A 22 27.40 -5.64 -2.31
CA ASN A 22 26.63 -6.70 -2.95
C ASN A 22 26.15 -7.78 -1.96
N VAL A 23 25.66 -7.33 -0.80
CA VAL A 23 25.26 -8.19 0.32
C VAL A 23 23.95 -8.89 0.02
N TRP A 24 23.89 -10.18 0.37
CA TRP A 24 22.67 -10.97 0.27
C TRP A 24 21.73 -10.68 1.44
N ILE A 25 20.44 -10.46 1.15
CA ILE A 25 19.42 -10.15 2.16
C ILE A 25 18.63 -11.43 2.44
N SER A 26 18.74 -11.96 3.66
CA SER A 26 17.91 -13.07 4.12
C SER A 26 16.44 -12.66 4.28
N GLU A 27 15.53 -13.63 4.32
CA GLU A 27 14.10 -13.38 4.53
C GLU A 27 13.81 -12.66 5.85
N LYS A 28 14.55 -12.99 6.92
CA LYS A 28 14.43 -12.33 8.22
C LYS A 28 14.88 -10.87 8.17
N GLN A 29 15.98 -10.59 7.46
CA GLN A 29 16.45 -9.22 7.27
C GLN A 29 15.46 -8.44 6.40
N ALA A 30 14.96 -9.03 5.32
CA ALA A 30 13.97 -8.38 4.45
C ALA A 30 12.70 -7.98 5.23
N LEU A 31 12.23 -8.84 6.15
CA LEU A 31 11.10 -8.52 7.01
C LEU A 31 11.44 -7.43 8.04
N ASN A 32 12.61 -7.53 8.69
CA ASN A 32 13.05 -6.55 9.70
C ASN A 32 13.37 -5.17 9.10
N TRP A 33 13.73 -5.13 7.83
CA TRP A 33 13.97 -3.89 7.07
C TRP A 33 12.71 -3.38 6.38
N GLU A 34 11.56 -4.03 6.58
CA GLU A 34 10.29 -3.68 5.95
C GLU A 34 10.32 -3.71 4.41
N LEU A 35 11.30 -4.41 3.83
CA LEU A 35 11.39 -4.65 2.39
C LEU A 35 10.28 -5.60 1.91
N VAL A 36 9.84 -6.51 2.79
CA VAL A 36 8.67 -7.36 2.59
C VAL A 36 7.72 -7.21 3.77
N ASN A 37 6.41 -7.27 3.48
CA ASN A 37 5.39 -7.17 4.52
C ASN A 37 5.29 -8.44 5.39
N ARG A 38 5.64 -9.62 4.83
CA ARG A 38 5.47 -10.93 5.45
C ARG A 38 6.49 -11.95 4.94
N VAL A 39 6.77 -12.94 5.79
CA VAL A 39 7.55 -14.14 5.47
C VAL A 39 6.81 -15.35 6.02
N GLY A 40 6.81 -16.45 5.28
CA GLY A 40 6.15 -17.70 5.67
C GLY A 40 6.68 -18.90 4.89
N PRO A 41 6.25 -20.13 5.25
CA PRO A 41 6.65 -21.35 4.55
C PRO A 41 6.25 -21.34 3.08
N LEU A 42 7.13 -21.85 2.20
CA LEU A 42 6.91 -21.87 0.75
C LEU A 42 5.62 -22.62 0.37
N GLU A 43 5.31 -23.69 1.10
CA GLU A 43 4.14 -24.54 0.86
C GLU A 43 2.81 -23.79 1.07
N LYS A 44 2.83 -22.72 1.88
CA LYS A 44 1.64 -21.89 2.13
C LYS A 44 1.47 -20.76 1.11
N LEU A 45 2.50 -20.43 0.33
CA LEU A 45 2.48 -19.28 -0.58
C LEU A 45 1.31 -19.33 -1.56
N ALA A 46 1.02 -20.51 -2.11
CA ALA A 46 -0.07 -20.72 -3.07
C ALA A 46 -1.47 -20.50 -2.44
N ALA A 47 -1.62 -20.74 -1.14
CA ALA A 47 -2.89 -20.55 -0.42
C ALA A 47 -3.03 -19.13 0.15
N GLU A 48 -1.94 -18.55 0.66
CA GLU A 48 -1.98 -17.22 1.30
C GLU A 48 -2.11 -16.07 0.30
N THR A 49 -1.47 -16.18 -0.87
CA THR A 49 -1.52 -15.15 -1.92
C THR A 49 -2.94 -14.83 -2.39
N PRO A 50 -3.77 -15.80 -2.82
CA PRO A 50 -5.15 -15.52 -3.22
C PRO A 50 -6.01 -15.04 -2.05
N SER A 51 -5.81 -15.56 -0.83
CA SER A 51 -6.54 -15.08 0.36
C SER A 51 -6.28 -13.58 0.59
N TRP A 52 -5.04 -13.13 0.44
CA TRP A 52 -4.70 -11.71 0.52
C TRP A 52 -5.31 -10.89 -0.62
N ALA A 53 -5.24 -11.39 -1.85
CA ALA A 53 -5.85 -10.73 -2.99
C ALA A 53 -7.37 -10.58 -2.81
N SER A 54 -8.07 -11.60 -2.29
CA SER A 54 -9.50 -11.54 -1.99
C SER A 54 -9.84 -10.46 -0.97
N ARG A 55 -9.04 -10.33 0.11
CA ARG A 55 -9.24 -9.26 1.11
C ARG A 55 -9.06 -7.86 0.55
N LEU A 56 -8.21 -7.69 -0.48
CA LEU A 56 -8.07 -6.43 -1.22
C LEU A 56 -9.24 -6.22 -2.19
N ALA A 57 -9.70 -7.28 -2.85
CA ALA A 57 -10.83 -7.25 -3.77
C ALA A 57 -12.17 -6.93 -3.07
N GLU A 58 -12.28 -7.20 -1.77
CA GLU A 58 -13.42 -6.79 -0.93
C GLU A 58 -13.44 -5.28 -0.61
N ARG A 59 -12.44 -4.50 -1.05
CA ARG A 59 -12.38 -3.04 -0.84
C ARG A 59 -12.86 -2.31 -2.08
N SER A 60 -13.34 -1.08 -1.90
CA SER A 60 -13.62 -0.20 -3.04
C SER A 60 -12.35 0.01 -3.86
N ASN A 61 -12.39 -0.42 -5.13
CA ASN A 61 -11.29 -0.25 -6.05
C ASN A 61 -11.01 1.24 -6.30
N HIS A 62 -12.08 2.06 -6.37
CA HIS A 62 -11.95 3.51 -6.54
C HIS A 62 -11.22 4.16 -5.36
N ALA A 63 -11.63 3.85 -4.13
CA ALA A 63 -10.98 4.36 -2.93
C ALA A 63 -9.52 3.88 -2.82
N PHE A 64 -9.30 2.58 -3.07
CA PHE A 64 -7.96 1.98 -2.99
C PHE A 64 -7.01 2.61 -4.01
N THR A 65 -7.44 2.75 -5.27
CA THR A 65 -6.63 3.36 -6.32
C THR A 65 -6.31 4.82 -6.01
N THR A 66 -7.29 5.58 -5.49
CA THR A 66 -7.10 6.97 -5.07
C THR A 66 -6.04 7.09 -3.97
N VAL A 67 -6.14 6.28 -2.91
CA VAL A 67 -5.17 6.28 -1.82
C VAL A 67 -3.79 5.84 -2.29
N LYS A 68 -3.71 4.79 -3.11
CA LYS A 68 -2.44 4.30 -3.66
C LYS A 68 -1.75 5.37 -4.50
N GLN A 69 -2.51 6.12 -5.30
CA GLN A 69 -1.97 7.23 -6.08
C GLN A 69 -1.41 8.33 -5.17
N LEU A 70 -2.18 8.77 -4.15
CA LEU A 70 -1.73 9.79 -3.20
C LEU A 70 -0.43 9.37 -2.49
N LEU A 71 -0.32 8.12 -2.03
CA LEU A 71 0.89 7.60 -1.38
C LEU A 71 2.10 7.54 -2.32
N ASN A 72 1.88 7.28 -3.61
CA ASN A 72 2.98 7.29 -4.59
C ASN A 72 3.45 8.72 -4.90
N GLU A 73 2.53 9.67 -4.96
CA GLU A 73 2.83 11.08 -5.21
C GLU A 73 3.52 11.76 -4.01
N SER A 74 3.21 11.34 -2.78
CA SER A 74 3.65 12.00 -1.55
C SER A 74 5.17 12.18 -1.42
N TRP A 75 5.95 11.32 -2.08
CA TRP A 75 7.41 11.38 -2.08
C TRP A 75 7.99 12.61 -2.78
N ASN A 76 7.26 13.16 -3.76
CA ASN A 76 7.76 14.23 -4.63
C ASN A 76 6.93 15.53 -4.50
N THR A 77 5.95 15.55 -3.60
CA THR A 77 5.05 16.69 -3.39
C THR A 77 5.34 17.39 -2.07
N GLN A 78 5.27 18.72 -2.06
CA GLN A 78 5.31 19.48 -0.82
C GLN A 78 4.07 19.17 0.03
N VAL A 79 4.24 19.17 1.36
CA VAL A 79 3.17 18.80 2.32
C VAL A 79 1.87 19.57 2.08
N LYS A 80 1.94 20.88 1.86
CA LYS A 80 0.73 21.70 1.60
C LYS A 80 -0.01 21.26 0.35
N THR A 81 0.72 20.99 -0.74
CA THR A 81 0.14 20.50 -1.99
C THR A 81 -0.46 19.11 -1.81
N GLN A 82 0.24 18.23 -1.08
CA GLN A 82 -0.22 16.88 -0.82
C GLN A 82 -1.51 16.84 0.00
N LEU A 83 -1.64 17.71 1.01
CA LEU A 83 -2.87 17.85 1.78
C LEU A 83 -4.05 18.33 0.91
N GLU A 84 -3.79 19.20 -0.07
CA GLU A 84 -4.84 19.60 -1.03
C GLU A 84 -5.21 18.46 -1.98
N HIS A 85 -4.23 17.69 -2.47
CA HIS A 85 -4.50 16.49 -3.28
C HIS A 85 -5.33 15.46 -2.49
N GLU A 86 -4.99 15.25 -1.21
CA GLU A 86 -5.73 14.38 -0.31
C GLU A 86 -7.17 14.86 -0.13
N ARG A 87 -7.37 16.16 0.14
CA ARG A 87 -8.70 16.76 0.27
C ARG A 87 -9.55 16.53 -0.97
N GLN A 88 -8.98 16.75 -2.16
CA GLN A 88 -9.69 16.50 -3.42
C GLN A 88 -9.97 15.01 -3.65
N GLY A 89 -9.02 14.13 -3.32
CA GLY A 89 -9.18 12.68 -3.38
C GLY A 89 -10.30 12.17 -2.46
N LEU A 90 -10.39 12.72 -1.25
CA LEU A 90 -11.45 12.42 -0.30
C LEU A 90 -12.81 12.82 -0.86
N VAL A 91 -12.96 14.05 -1.39
CA VAL A 91 -14.22 14.50 -2.00
C VAL A 91 -14.64 13.57 -3.13
N ARG A 92 -13.72 13.22 -4.05
CA ARG A 92 -13.99 12.27 -5.15
C ARG A 92 -14.44 10.90 -4.65
N THR A 93 -13.76 10.38 -3.62
CA THR A 93 -14.07 9.05 -3.08
C THR A 93 -15.41 9.02 -2.36
N VAL A 94 -15.73 10.06 -1.58
CA VAL A 94 -16.99 10.14 -0.83
C VAL A 94 -18.19 10.34 -1.76
N THR A 95 -18.06 11.11 -2.84
CA THR A 95 -19.16 11.32 -3.80
C THR A 95 -19.34 10.16 -4.78
N HIS A 96 -18.37 9.25 -4.88
CA HIS A 96 -18.48 8.03 -5.67
C HIS A 96 -19.51 7.05 -5.09
N TYR A 97 -20.08 6.19 -5.96
CA TYR A 97 -21.05 5.16 -5.57
C TYR A 97 -20.56 4.30 -4.40
N ASP A 98 -19.35 3.75 -4.50
CA ASP A 98 -18.72 2.96 -3.43
C ASP A 98 -18.54 3.75 -2.13
N GLY A 99 -18.28 5.06 -2.21
CA GLY A 99 -18.18 5.92 -1.05
C GLY A 99 -19.52 5.98 -0.31
N GLN A 100 -20.59 6.30 -1.05
CA GLN A 100 -21.94 6.35 -0.51
C GLN A 100 -22.39 5.00 0.08
N GLU A 101 -22.10 3.90 -0.62
CA GLU A 101 -22.36 2.54 -0.15
C GLU A 101 -21.57 2.22 1.13
N GLY A 102 -20.29 2.57 1.19
CA GLY A 102 -19.47 2.39 2.38
C GLY A 102 -20.02 3.13 3.60
N LEU A 103 -20.42 4.40 3.42
CA LEU A 103 -21.06 5.19 4.47
C LEU A 103 -22.41 4.58 4.90
N SER A 104 -23.26 4.20 3.94
CA SER A 104 -24.56 3.58 4.21
C SER A 104 -24.42 2.26 4.97
N ALA A 105 -23.54 1.38 4.50
CA ALA A 105 -23.26 0.09 5.12
C ALA A 105 -22.75 0.23 6.55
N PHE A 106 -21.86 1.20 6.79
CA PHE A 106 -21.36 1.51 8.13
C PHE A 106 -22.47 1.98 9.07
N LEU A 107 -23.30 2.94 8.65
CA LEU A 107 -24.43 3.44 9.44
C LEU A 107 -25.45 2.34 9.76
N GLN A 108 -25.66 1.41 8.83
CA GLN A 108 -26.58 0.28 8.97
C GLN A 108 -25.94 -0.95 9.65
N LYS A 109 -24.66 -0.88 10.05
CA LYS A 109 -23.90 -2.00 10.66
C LYS A 109 -23.93 -3.29 9.82
N ARG A 110 -23.89 -3.16 8.49
CA ARG A 110 -23.83 -4.28 7.54
C ARG A 110 -22.52 -4.26 6.77
N SER A 111 -22.21 -5.36 6.10
CA SER A 111 -21.09 -5.39 5.15
C SER A 111 -21.40 -4.53 3.91
N SER A 112 -20.40 -3.79 3.46
CA SER A 112 -20.45 -2.98 2.24
C SER A 112 -20.34 -3.87 1.00
N ARG A 113 -21.01 -3.45 -0.08
CA ARG A 113 -20.97 -4.11 -1.39
C ARG A 113 -20.44 -3.15 -2.44
N PHE A 114 -19.13 -3.14 -2.61
CA PHE A 114 -18.47 -2.30 -3.61
C PHE A 114 -18.62 -2.91 -5.02
N ALA A 115 -18.65 -2.02 -6.02
CA ALA A 115 -18.80 -2.39 -7.43
C ALA A 115 -17.48 -2.85 -8.09
#